data_AF-A0A315D4P2-F1
#
_entry.id   AF-A0A315D4P2-F1
#
_cell.length_a   1.000
_cell.length_b   1.000
_cell.length_c   1.000
_cell.angle_alpha   90.00
_cell.angle_beta   90.00
_cell.angle_gamma   90.00
#
_symmetry.space_group_name_H-M   'P 1'
#
loop_
_entity.id
_entity.type
_entity.pdbx_description
1 polymer ?
#
loop_
_entity_poly.entity_id
_entity_poly.type
_entity_poly.pdbx_seq_one_letter_code
_entity_poly.pdbx_strand_id
1 'polypeptide(L)'
;MNTKQTPVRALPRGTRRTVVAWSVMIALSATVVASLTARALAQNAAAPAPAPVPNSAPVPASTMAHSCAACHGTNGQLGDESFAPLAGMPAGQFVKTMIDFREGRRPATLMGYVAKGFSDEDLKGMGAFFEAQGAQR
;
A
#
# COMPACT_ATOMS: atom_id res chain seq x y z
N MET A 1 85.58 5.17 47.34
CA MET A 1 84.58 5.99 48.05
C MET A 1 83.52 6.43 47.05
N ASN A 2 82.27 6.25 47.43
CA ASN A 2 81.05 6.30 46.62
C ASN A 2 80.55 7.74 46.46
N THR A 3 80.17 8.16 45.24
CA THR A 3 79.16 9.21 45.06
C THR A 3 78.41 9.06 43.73
N LYS A 4 77.34 8.27 43.81
CA LYS A 4 75.98 8.62 43.37
C LYS A 4 75.85 9.29 41.99
N GLN A 5 75.56 8.45 41.00
CA GLN A 5 74.91 8.83 39.75
C GLN A 5 73.50 9.38 40.05
N THR A 6 73.22 10.63 39.65
CA THR A 6 71.87 11.19 39.58
C THR A 6 71.32 11.03 38.15
N PRO A 7 70.05 10.60 37.99
CA PRO A 7 69.48 10.34 36.68
C PRO A 7 69.13 11.65 35.95
N VAL A 8 69.49 11.68 34.67
CA VAL A 8 69.15 12.70 33.67
C VAL A 8 67.64 12.81 33.52
N ARG A 9 67.07 13.99 33.80
CA ARG A 9 65.65 14.28 33.54
C ARG A 9 65.47 14.69 32.08
N ALA A 10 64.82 13.83 31.31
CA ALA A 10 64.50 14.04 29.90
C ALA A 10 63.47 15.17 29.70
N LEU A 11 63.71 16.04 28.72
CA LEU A 11 62.69 16.95 28.17
C LEU A 11 61.85 16.21 27.11
N PRO A 12 60.51 16.34 27.12
CA PRO A 12 59.67 15.77 26.08
C PRO A 12 59.87 16.49 24.75
N ARG A 13 60.44 15.78 23.77
CA ARG A 13 60.47 16.18 22.36
C ARG A 13 59.08 15.92 21.77
N GLY A 14 58.26 16.96 21.58
CA GLY A 14 56.91 16.72 21.05
C GLY A 14 56.13 17.94 20.65
N THR A 15 56.57 18.71 19.65
CA THR A 15 55.69 19.74 19.04
C THR A 15 55.98 20.11 17.59
N ARG A 16 56.84 19.38 16.86
CA ARG A 16 57.11 19.66 15.43
C ARG A 16 56.38 18.76 14.44
N ARG A 17 55.51 17.87 14.90
CA ARG A 17 54.86 16.85 14.05
C ARG A 17 53.43 17.17 13.61
N THR A 18 52.82 18.25 14.09
CA THR A 18 51.40 18.56 13.84
C THR A 18 51.13 19.36 12.57
N VAL A 19 52.13 19.99 11.95
CA VAL A 19 51.92 20.80 10.73
C VAL A 19 52.01 19.96 9.44
N VAL A 20 52.68 18.81 9.45
CA VAL A 20 52.82 17.94 8.25
C VAL A 20 51.57 17.07 8.01
N ALA A 21 50.76 16.82 9.05
CA ALA A 21 49.59 15.94 8.95
C ALA A 21 48.40 16.58 8.21
N TRP A 22 48.33 17.91 8.10
CA TRP A 22 47.22 18.60 7.42
C TRP A 22 47.40 18.65 5.89
N SER A 23 48.63 18.57 5.39
CA SER A 23 48.91 18.62 3.94
C SER A 23 48.67 17.29 3.22
N VAL A 24 48.65 16.16 3.93
CA VAL A 24 48.41 14.83 3.33
C VAL A 24 46.91 14.54 3.17
N MET A 25 46.04 15.13 4.00
CA MET A 25 44.58 14.91 3.94
C MET A 25 43.87 15.68 2.80
N ILE A 26 44.45 16.77 2.28
CA ILE A 26 43.84 17.55 1.19
C ILE A 26 44.21 16.98 -0.20
N ALA A 27 45.33 16.28 -0.33
CA ALA A 27 45.75 15.69 -1.62
C ALA A 27 45.02 14.37 -1.96
N LEU A 28 44.41 13.70 -0.97
CA LEU A 28 43.73 12.42 -1.18
C LEU A 28 42.22 12.53 -1.48
N SER A 29 41.66 13.74 -1.53
CA SER A 29 40.25 13.99 -1.83
C SER A 29 39.98 14.28 -3.32
N ALA A 30 41.02 14.56 -4.12
CA ALA A 30 40.85 14.93 -5.53
C ALA A 30 40.69 13.74 -6.50
N THR A 31 41.01 12.49 -6.11
CA THR A 31 40.91 11.33 -7.01
C THR A 31 39.62 10.53 -6.85
N VAL A 32 38.90 10.64 -5.74
CA VAL A 32 37.64 9.89 -5.54
C VAL A 32 36.46 10.53 -6.30
N VAL A 33 36.44 11.86 -6.44
CA VAL A 33 35.32 12.57 -7.10
C VAL A 33 35.27 12.34 -8.62
N ALA A 34 36.41 12.14 -9.28
CA ALA A 34 36.48 11.93 -10.73
C ALA A 34 35.94 10.56 -11.20
N SER A 35 35.80 9.58 -10.29
CA SER A 35 35.34 8.23 -10.64
C SER A 35 33.81 8.06 -10.60
N LEU A 36 33.06 9.01 -10.04
CA LEU A 36 31.59 8.91 -9.97
C LEU A 36 30.88 9.45 -11.23
N THR A 37 31.52 10.27 -12.06
CA THR A 37 30.86 10.88 -13.23
C THR A 37 30.78 9.95 -14.44
N ALA A 38 31.63 8.92 -14.55
CA ALA A 38 31.65 8.03 -15.71
C ALA A 38 30.57 6.93 -15.71
N ARG A 39 29.97 6.59 -14.55
CA ARG A 39 28.92 5.53 -14.45
C ARG A 39 27.49 6.06 -14.58
N ALA A 40 27.30 7.37 -14.72
CA ALA A 40 25.98 7.99 -14.78
C ALA A 40 25.35 7.99 -16.19
N LEU A 41 26.15 7.87 -17.26
CA LEU A 41 25.64 7.98 -18.64
C LEU A 41 25.17 6.64 -19.25
N ALA A 42 25.42 5.50 -18.59
CA ALA A 42 25.11 4.18 -19.13
C ALA A 42 23.77 3.58 -18.65
N GLN A 43 23.01 4.27 -17.78
CA GLN A 43 21.82 3.68 -17.14
C GLN A 43 20.52 3.94 -17.91
N ASN A 44 20.57 4.63 -19.05
CA ASN A 44 19.36 5.04 -19.78
C ASN A 44 18.92 4.08 -20.88
N ALA A 45 19.32 2.80 -20.80
CA ALA A 45 18.63 1.75 -21.54
C ALA A 45 17.20 1.70 -21.00
N ALA A 46 16.26 2.20 -21.78
CA ALA A 46 14.84 2.19 -21.47
C ALA A 46 14.45 0.77 -21.02
N ALA A 47 14.15 0.63 -19.73
CA ALA A 47 13.51 -0.57 -19.24
C ALA A 47 12.25 -0.80 -20.10
N PRO A 48 11.98 -2.02 -20.58
CA PRO A 48 10.74 -2.29 -21.28
C PRO A 48 9.59 -1.83 -20.39
N ALA A 49 8.67 -1.05 -20.95
CA ALA A 49 7.45 -0.66 -20.24
C ALA A 49 6.84 -1.93 -19.63
N PRO A 50 6.40 -1.91 -18.36
CA PRO A 50 5.77 -3.07 -17.77
C PRO A 50 4.64 -3.50 -18.70
N ALA A 51 4.64 -4.77 -19.09
CA ALA A 51 3.55 -5.34 -19.87
C ALA A 51 2.23 -5.00 -19.15
N PRO A 52 1.11 -4.78 -19.87
CA PRO A 52 -0.18 -4.58 -19.24
C PRO A 52 -0.42 -5.75 -18.30
N VAL A 53 -0.45 -5.50 -17.00
CA VAL A 53 -0.87 -6.53 -16.04
C VAL A 53 -2.29 -6.88 -16.43
N PRO A 54 -2.59 -8.13 -16.85
CA PRO A 54 -3.97 -8.51 -17.10
C PRO A 54 -4.74 -8.22 -15.82
N ASN A 55 -5.82 -7.46 -15.97
CA ASN A 55 -6.66 -6.97 -14.89
C ASN A 55 -6.81 -8.04 -13.81
N SER A 56 -6.56 -7.63 -12.56
CA SER A 56 -6.60 -8.42 -11.33
C SER A 56 -7.64 -9.54 -11.37
N ALA A 57 -7.30 -10.71 -10.83
CA ALA A 57 -8.21 -11.85 -10.69
C ALA A 57 -9.61 -11.41 -10.24
N PRO A 58 -10.70 -12.08 -10.70
CA PRO A 58 -12.06 -11.69 -10.38
C PRO A 58 -12.26 -11.45 -8.89
N VAL A 59 -12.83 -10.30 -8.53
CA VAL A 59 -13.11 -9.97 -7.13
C VAL A 59 -14.16 -10.95 -6.62
N PRO A 60 -13.95 -11.62 -5.48
CA PRO A 60 -14.96 -12.52 -4.92
C PRO A 60 -16.27 -11.78 -4.61
N ALA A 61 -17.40 -12.43 -4.88
CA ALA A 61 -18.71 -11.84 -4.66
C ALA A 61 -18.97 -11.46 -3.19
N SER A 62 -18.41 -12.21 -2.23
CA SER A 62 -18.47 -11.86 -0.81
C SER A 62 -17.76 -10.54 -0.50
N THR A 63 -16.61 -10.29 -1.14
CA THR A 63 -15.89 -9.02 -1.01
C THR A 63 -16.72 -7.85 -1.54
N MET A 64 -17.41 -8.04 -2.67
CA MET A 64 -18.34 -7.02 -3.19
C MET A 64 -19.53 -6.83 -2.28
N ALA A 65 -20.12 -7.90 -1.74
CA ALA A 65 -21.25 -7.84 -0.82
C ALA A 65 -20.92 -7.08 0.49
N HIS A 66 -19.66 -7.12 0.95
CA HIS A 66 -19.24 -6.33 2.11
C HIS A 66 -19.35 -4.81 1.89
N SER A 67 -19.32 -4.33 0.63
CA SER A 67 -19.56 -2.91 0.35
C SER A 67 -20.97 -2.44 0.71
N CYS A 68 -21.93 -3.36 0.81
CA CYS A 68 -23.31 -3.06 1.18
C CYS A 68 -23.50 -2.79 2.67
N ALA A 69 -22.55 -3.21 3.51
CA ALA A 69 -22.70 -3.23 4.97
C ALA A 69 -22.84 -1.84 5.61
N ALA A 70 -22.29 -0.81 4.98
CA ALA A 70 -22.37 0.57 5.46
C ALA A 70 -23.81 1.09 5.55
N CYS A 71 -24.72 0.56 4.73
CA CYS A 71 -26.14 0.94 4.74
C CYS A 71 -27.05 -0.21 5.15
N HIS A 72 -26.75 -1.45 4.75
CA HIS A 72 -27.61 -2.61 4.98
C HIS A 72 -27.17 -3.48 6.16
N GLY A 73 -26.21 -2.99 6.96
CA GLY A 73 -25.67 -3.72 8.11
C GLY A 73 -24.73 -4.87 7.72
N THR A 74 -23.96 -5.35 8.69
CA THR A 74 -22.99 -6.42 8.47
C THR A 74 -23.70 -7.68 7.98
N ASN A 75 -23.22 -8.25 6.87
CA ASN A 75 -23.86 -9.39 6.18
C ASN A 75 -25.32 -9.14 5.78
N GLY A 76 -25.76 -7.88 5.65
CA GLY A 76 -27.14 -7.55 5.33
C GLY A 76 -28.10 -7.62 6.52
N GLN A 77 -27.59 -7.76 7.75
CA GLN A 77 -28.35 -7.78 9.00
C GLN A 77 -28.36 -6.37 9.60
N LEU A 78 -29.52 -5.72 9.58
CA LEU A 78 -29.71 -4.35 10.05
C LEU A 78 -29.98 -4.28 11.54
N GLY A 79 -29.39 -3.32 12.25
CA GLY A 79 -29.73 -3.07 13.66
C GLY A 79 -31.04 -2.29 13.85
N ASP A 80 -31.55 -1.66 12.79
CA ASP A 80 -32.70 -0.74 12.80
C ASP A 80 -33.45 -0.74 11.46
N GLU A 81 -34.52 0.06 11.34
CA GLU A 81 -35.41 0.10 10.17
C GLU A 81 -35.03 1.14 9.09
N SER A 82 -33.81 1.71 9.14
CA SER A 82 -33.43 2.80 8.22
C SER A 82 -33.27 2.34 6.76
N PHE A 83 -33.03 1.04 6.55
CA PHE A 83 -32.86 0.43 5.23
C PHE A 83 -33.60 -0.91 5.15
N ALA A 84 -33.66 -1.51 3.95
CA ALA A 84 -34.20 -2.85 3.80
C ALA A 84 -33.12 -3.91 4.15
N PRO A 85 -33.43 -4.94 4.95
CA PRO A 85 -32.48 -6.01 5.23
C PRO A 85 -32.20 -6.82 3.97
N LEU A 86 -30.95 -7.28 3.83
CA LEU A 86 -30.53 -8.12 2.71
C LEU A 86 -30.32 -9.57 3.14
N ALA A 87 -30.04 -9.83 4.42
CA ALA A 87 -29.80 -11.16 4.92
C ALA A 87 -31.02 -12.06 4.73
N GLY A 88 -30.82 -13.21 4.07
CA GLY A 88 -31.88 -14.16 3.74
C GLY A 88 -32.76 -13.75 2.57
N MET A 89 -32.46 -12.65 1.87
CA MET A 89 -33.18 -12.28 0.65
C MET A 89 -32.91 -13.33 -0.45
N PRO A 90 -33.95 -13.90 -1.09
CA PRO A 90 -33.74 -14.85 -2.19
C PRO A 90 -32.86 -14.26 -3.30
N ALA A 91 -31.87 -14.99 -3.82
CA ALA A 91 -30.91 -14.43 -4.77
C ALA A 91 -31.59 -13.88 -6.02
N GLY A 92 -32.60 -14.57 -6.55
CA GLY A 92 -33.38 -14.11 -7.69
C GLY A 92 -34.11 -12.78 -7.43
N GLN A 93 -34.61 -12.59 -6.22
CA GLN A 93 -35.24 -11.34 -5.81
C GLN A 93 -34.22 -10.20 -5.69
N PHE A 94 -33.05 -10.47 -5.11
CA PHE A 94 -31.96 -9.50 -5.03
C PHE A 94 -31.52 -9.04 -6.42
N VAL A 95 -31.21 -9.98 -7.31
CA VAL A 95 -30.78 -9.70 -8.69
C VAL A 95 -31.82 -8.88 -9.43
N LYS A 96 -33.07 -9.33 -9.42
CA LYS A 96 -34.17 -8.61 -10.07
C LYS A 96 -34.29 -7.19 -9.52
N THR A 97 -34.26 -7.03 -8.20
CA THR A 97 -34.38 -5.73 -7.55
C THR A 97 -33.26 -4.78 -7.96
N MET A 98 -32.02 -5.26 -7.98
CA MET A 98 -30.87 -4.46 -8.35
C MET A 98 -30.89 -4.06 -9.82
N ILE A 99 -31.31 -4.96 -10.72
CA ILE A 99 -31.51 -4.63 -12.15
C ILE A 99 -32.63 -3.60 -12.29
N ASP A 100 -33.76 -3.77 -11.59
CA ASP A 100 -34.87 -2.82 -11.62
C ASP A 100 -34.42 -1.41 -11.14
N PHE A 101 -33.54 -1.32 -10.14
CA PHE A 101 -32.93 -0.05 -9.72
C PHE A 101 -31.98 0.51 -10.78
N ARG A 102 -31.09 -0.32 -11.34
CA ARG A 102 -30.11 0.08 -12.34
C ARG A 102 -30.76 0.68 -13.59
N GLU A 103 -31.88 0.09 -14.01
CA GLU A 103 -32.67 0.50 -15.18
C GLU A 103 -33.72 1.57 -14.87
N GLY A 104 -33.86 1.97 -13.59
CA GLY A 104 -34.86 2.97 -13.18
C GLY A 104 -36.31 2.47 -13.21
N ARG A 105 -36.55 1.16 -13.38
CA ARG A 105 -37.88 0.55 -13.29
C ARG A 105 -38.42 0.55 -11.86
N ARG A 106 -37.53 0.60 -10.87
CA ARG A 106 -37.87 0.79 -9.46
C ARG A 106 -37.27 2.11 -8.95
N PRO A 107 -38.07 3.00 -8.34
CA PRO A 107 -37.55 4.24 -7.77
C PRO A 107 -36.74 3.97 -6.50
N ALA A 108 -35.61 4.66 -6.35
CA ALA A 108 -34.83 4.69 -5.12
C ALA A 108 -34.00 5.98 -5.05
N THR A 109 -33.72 6.43 -3.82
CA THR A 109 -32.91 7.61 -3.55
C THR A 109 -31.45 7.42 -3.99
N LEU A 110 -30.88 6.25 -3.69
CA LEU A 110 -29.44 5.96 -3.93
C LEU A 110 -29.17 4.67 -4.72
N MET A 111 -30.02 3.65 -4.57
CA MET A 111 -29.75 2.33 -5.15
C MET A 111 -29.67 2.29 -6.67
N GLY A 112 -30.30 3.23 -7.38
CA GLY A 112 -30.11 3.35 -8.83
C GLY A 112 -28.69 3.70 -9.23
N TYR A 113 -27.95 4.48 -8.44
CA TYR A 113 -26.54 4.79 -8.69
C TYR A 113 -25.63 3.64 -8.27
N VAL A 114 -25.90 3.03 -7.12
CA VAL A 114 -25.11 1.90 -6.62
C VAL A 114 -25.22 0.69 -7.55
N ALA A 115 -26.43 0.37 -8.02
CA ALA A 115 -26.63 -0.78 -8.91
C ALA A 115 -25.91 -0.66 -10.25
N LYS A 116 -25.63 0.55 -10.74
CA LYS A 116 -24.85 0.77 -11.97
C LYS A 116 -23.37 0.39 -11.85
N GLY A 117 -22.86 0.24 -10.63
CA GLY A 117 -21.48 -0.17 -10.38
C GLY A 117 -21.22 -1.67 -10.51
N PHE A 118 -22.26 -2.48 -10.72
CA PHE A 118 -22.16 -3.94 -10.70
C PHE A 118 -22.65 -4.56 -12.00
N SER A 119 -21.91 -5.57 -12.47
CA SER A 119 -22.33 -6.43 -13.58
C SER A 119 -23.41 -7.42 -13.14
N ASP A 120 -24.07 -8.08 -14.09
CA ASP A 120 -25.09 -9.09 -13.78
C ASP A 120 -24.48 -10.28 -13.03
N GLU A 121 -23.24 -10.64 -13.35
CA GLU A 121 -22.47 -11.69 -12.70
C GLU A 121 -22.17 -11.32 -11.24
N ASP A 122 -21.78 -10.08 -10.99
CA ASP A 122 -21.55 -9.58 -9.62
C ASP A 122 -22.84 -9.62 -8.81
N LEU A 123 -23.95 -9.14 -9.40
CA LEU A 123 -25.27 -9.15 -8.75
C LEU A 123 -25.74 -10.57 -8.42
N LYS A 124 -25.52 -11.55 -9.32
CA LYS A 124 -25.83 -12.96 -9.06
C LYS A 124 -25.01 -13.49 -7.89
N GLY A 125 -23.71 -13.22 -7.88
CA GLY A 125 -22.82 -13.65 -6.81
C GLY A 125 -23.20 -13.05 -5.46
N MET A 126 -23.49 -11.75 -5.41
CA MET A 126 -23.93 -11.07 -4.18
C MET A 126 -25.31 -11.55 -3.72
N GLY A 127 -26.24 -11.81 -4.65
CA GLY A 127 -27.54 -12.39 -4.33
C GLY A 127 -27.40 -13.74 -3.64
N ALA A 128 -26.55 -14.63 -4.16
CA ALA A 128 -26.26 -15.92 -3.53
C ALA A 128 -25.61 -15.75 -2.14
N PHE A 129 -24.71 -14.78 -1.98
CA PHE A 129 -24.12 -14.47 -0.68
C PHE A 129 -25.18 -14.06 0.35
N PHE A 130 -26.10 -13.16 -0.01
CA PHE A 130 -27.13 -12.67 0.91
C PHE A 130 -28.20 -13.72 1.22
N GLU A 131 -28.58 -14.54 0.24
CA GLU A 131 -29.51 -15.66 0.44
C GLU A 131 -28.97 -16.69 1.42
N ALA A 132 -27.66 -16.95 1.39
CA ALA A 132 -27.00 -17.86 2.31
C ALA A 132 -26.93 -17.33 3.77
N GLN A 133 -27.27 -16.06 4.00
CA GLN A 133 -27.34 -15.51 5.34
C GLN A 133 -28.66 -15.90 6.02
N GLY A 134 -28.63 -16.06 7.34
CA GLY A 134 -29.85 -16.27 8.11
C GLY A 134 -30.77 -15.07 7.98
N ALA A 135 -32.04 -15.32 7.62
CA ALA A 135 -33.06 -14.28 7.58
C ALA A 135 -33.14 -13.57 8.93
N GLN A 136 -33.12 -12.25 8.89
CA GLN A 136 -33.26 -11.43 10.08
C GLN A 136 -34.71 -11.51 10.57
N ARG A 137 -34.88 -11.99 11.83
CA ARG A 137 -36.17 -12.13 12.50
C ARG A 137 -36.56 -10.85 13.22
#